data_AF-A0A8I6XWY3-F1
#
_entry.id   AF-A0A8I6XWY3-F1
#
_cell.length_a   1.000
_cell.length_b   1.000
_cell.length_c   1.000
_cell.angle_alpha   90.00
_cell.angle_beta   90.00
_cell.angle_gamma   90.00
#
_symmetry.space_group_name_H-M   'P 1'
#
loop_
_entity.id
_entity.type
_entity.pdbx_description
1 polymer ?
#
loop_
_entity_poly.entity_id
_entity_poly.type
_entity_poly.pdbx_seq_one_letter_code
_entity_poly.pdbx_strand_id
1 'polypeptide(L)'
;MARARSAALVLLALLLVCSGAAPVAAAAAGKGKGKAAAGSGRAEAGCRDLATRGKCLAIGGGGRCRWCRSEALDDMCFGAAEAWRLPKQVFSCDQPAGAAHARR
;
A
#
# COMPACT_ATOMS: atom_id res chain seq x y z
N MET A 1 42.84 17.58 -8.31
CA MET A 1 42.04 16.78 -9.27
C MET A 1 41.77 15.34 -8.78
N ALA A 2 41.57 15.10 -7.47
CA ALA A 2 41.32 13.75 -6.93
C ALA A 2 39.84 13.48 -6.61
N ARG A 3 39.07 14.50 -6.22
CA ARG A 3 37.64 14.35 -5.86
C ARG A 3 36.72 14.11 -7.07
N ALA A 4 37.09 14.64 -8.24
CA ALA A 4 36.37 14.38 -9.49
C ALA A 4 36.49 12.91 -9.93
N ARG A 5 37.62 12.26 -9.64
CA ARG A 5 37.85 10.85 -9.95
C ARG A 5 37.01 9.96 -9.05
N SER A 6 36.87 10.32 -7.77
CA SER A 6 35.98 9.62 -6.84
C SER A 6 34.51 9.73 -7.23
N ALA A 7 34.03 10.92 -7.63
CA ALA A 7 32.65 11.10 -8.08
C ALA A 7 32.35 10.35 -9.39
N ALA A 8 33.30 10.36 -10.34
CA ALA A 8 33.17 9.62 -11.59
C ALA A 8 33.13 8.09 -11.38
N LEU A 9 33.94 7.55 -10.47
CA LEU A 9 33.92 6.12 -10.13
C LEU A 9 32.61 5.70 -9.45
N VAL A 10 32.06 6.55 -8.56
CA VAL A 10 30.77 6.28 -7.89
C VAL A 10 29.61 6.32 -8.89
N LEU A 11 29.58 7.30 -9.81
CA LEU A 11 28.58 7.36 -10.87
C LEU A 11 28.67 6.17 -11.83
N LEU A 12 29.88 5.76 -12.22
CA LEU A 12 30.09 4.59 -13.07
C LEU A 12 29.59 3.30 -12.41
N ALA A 13 29.84 3.13 -11.11
CA ALA A 13 29.35 1.99 -10.34
C ALA A 13 27.83 1.96 -10.23
N LEU A 14 27.18 3.11 -10.03
CA LEU A 14 25.72 3.22 -9.99
C LEU A 14 25.08 2.83 -11.34
N LEU A 15 25.67 3.27 -12.45
CA LEU A 15 25.18 2.94 -13.79
C LEU A 15 25.34 1.44 -14.11
N LEU A 16 26.42 0.81 -13.64
CA LEU A 16 26.64 -0.63 -13.78
C LEU A 16 25.57 -1.46 -13.04
N VAL A 17 25.16 -1.01 -11.84
CA VAL A 17 24.07 -1.64 -11.07
C VAL A 17 22.72 -1.53 -11.78
N CYS A 18 22.42 -0.39 -12.41
CA CYS A 18 21.16 -0.19 -13.14
C CYS A 18 21.10 -0.90 -14.49
N SER A 19 22.24 -1.33 -15.04
CA SER A 19 22.34 -1.96 -16.35
C SER A 19 22.35 -3.48 -16.29
N GLY A 20 21.85 -4.08 -15.21
CA GLY A 20 21.62 -5.52 -15.10
C GLY A 20 20.80 -6.02 -16.29
N ALA A 21 21.50 -6.61 -17.27
CA ALA A 21 20.94 -7.11 -18.51
C ALA A 21 19.93 -8.22 -18.25
N ALA A 22 18.75 -8.05 -18.84
CA ALA A 22 17.64 -9.00 -18.88
C ALA A 22 18.00 -10.30 -19.62
N PRO A 23 17.19 -11.35 -19.44
CA PRO A 23 16.81 -12.20 -20.54
C PRO A 23 15.35 -11.94 -20.93
N VAL A 24 15.15 -11.59 -22.20
CA VAL A 24 13.89 -11.80 -22.90
C VAL A 24 13.62 -13.30 -22.94
N ALA A 25 12.57 -13.75 -22.25
CA ALA A 25 12.03 -15.08 -22.40
C ALA A 25 10.52 -14.96 -22.63
N ALA A 26 10.12 -15.29 -23.85
CA ALA A 26 8.73 -15.45 -24.25
C ALA A 26 8.14 -16.75 -23.69
N ALA A 27 6.82 -16.69 -23.43
CA ALA A 27 5.85 -17.78 -23.28
C ALA A 27 5.98 -18.74 -22.09
N ALA A 28 5.01 -18.66 -21.16
CA ALA A 28 3.98 -19.70 -20.99
C ALA A 28 2.92 -19.24 -19.98
N ALA A 29 1.66 -19.30 -20.37
CA ALA A 29 0.51 -19.10 -19.49
C ALA A 29 0.44 -20.23 -18.45
N GLY A 30 0.93 -19.97 -17.23
CA GLY A 30 0.72 -20.81 -16.06
C GLY A 30 -0.56 -20.44 -15.32
N LYS A 31 -1.59 -21.28 -15.42
CA LYS A 31 -2.83 -21.22 -14.63
C LYS A 31 -2.53 -21.59 -13.17
N GLY A 32 -1.91 -20.69 -12.42
CA GLY A 32 -1.63 -20.86 -11.00
C GLY A 32 -2.89 -20.65 -10.15
N LYS A 33 -3.65 -21.73 -9.92
CA LYS A 33 -4.76 -21.74 -8.96
C LYS A 33 -4.19 -21.79 -7.54
N GLY A 34 -3.77 -20.63 -7.02
CA GLY A 34 -3.34 -20.46 -5.65
C GLY A 34 -4.50 -20.70 -4.69
N LYS A 35 -4.50 -21.86 -4.03
CA LYS A 35 -5.37 -22.15 -2.89
C LYS A 35 -5.04 -21.18 -1.77
N ALA A 36 -5.88 -20.16 -1.57
CA ALA A 36 -5.80 -19.33 -0.37
C ALA A 36 -6.12 -20.22 0.84
N ALA A 37 -5.13 -20.41 1.71
CA ALA A 37 -5.30 -20.98 3.03
C ALA A 37 -6.35 -20.17 3.81
N ALA A 38 -7.29 -20.87 4.43
CA ALA A 38 -8.36 -20.29 5.22
C ALA A 38 -7.84 -19.95 6.61
N GLY A 39 -7.33 -18.73 6.74
CA GLY A 39 -7.24 -18.00 8.00
C GLY A 39 -8.22 -16.83 7.95
N SER A 40 -8.91 -16.59 9.06
CA SER A 40 -10.02 -15.66 9.32
C SER A 40 -9.80 -14.14 9.03
N GLY A 41 -8.99 -13.75 8.04
CA GLY A 41 -8.66 -12.36 7.68
C GLY A 41 -9.22 -11.86 6.34
N ARG A 42 -10.10 -12.64 5.68
CA ARG A 42 -10.54 -12.37 4.29
C ARG A 42 -11.53 -11.21 4.12
N ALA A 43 -12.12 -10.70 5.20
CA ALA A 43 -13.04 -9.57 5.13
C ALA A 43 -12.31 -8.20 5.20
N GLU A 44 -11.05 -8.20 5.65
CA GLU A 44 -10.10 -7.07 5.69
C GLU A 44 -9.15 -7.06 4.47
N ALA A 45 -8.89 -8.25 3.92
CA ALA A 45 -8.07 -8.45 2.74
C ALA A 45 -8.74 -7.78 1.53
N GLY A 46 -8.19 -6.64 1.12
CA GLY A 46 -8.68 -5.86 -0.01
C GLY A 46 -8.89 -4.39 0.31
N CYS A 47 -8.89 -3.96 1.58
CA CYS A 47 -8.99 -2.53 1.90
C CYS A 47 -7.84 -1.73 1.27
N ARG A 48 -6.61 -2.23 1.36
CA ARG A 48 -5.42 -1.58 0.76
C ARG A 48 -5.48 -1.40 -0.75
N ASP A 49 -6.22 -2.26 -1.45
CA ASP A 49 -6.36 -2.18 -2.91
C ASP A 49 -7.33 -1.07 -3.34
N LEU A 50 -8.08 -0.51 -2.38
CA LEU A 50 -9.03 0.59 -2.61
C LEU A 50 -8.30 1.93 -2.56
N ALA A 51 -7.70 2.31 -3.68
CA ALA A 51 -6.93 3.55 -3.81
C ALA A 51 -7.76 4.86 -3.77
N THR A 52 -9.08 4.79 -3.55
CA THR A 52 -9.94 5.99 -3.53
C THR A 52 -10.89 5.96 -2.35
N ARG A 53 -11.09 7.13 -1.73
CA ARG A 53 -12.00 7.30 -0.59
C ARG A 53 -13.39 6.77 -0.86
N GLY A 54 -13.96 7.11 -2.03
CA GLY A 54 -15.30 6.66 -2.41
C GLY A 54 -15.44 5.14 -2.42
N LYS A 55 -14.49 4.42 -3.05
CA LYS A 55 -14.49 2.96 -3.07
C LYS A 55 -14.25 2.37 -1.68
N CYS A 56 -13.34 2.95 -0.90
CA CYS A 56 -13.06 2.54 0.48
C CYS A 56 -14.32 2.59 1.36
N LEU A 57 -15.06 3.70 1.29
CA LEU A 57 -16.27 3.89 2.08
C LEU A 57 -17.46 3.07 1.56
N ALA A 58 -17.59 2.91 0.24
CA ALA A 58 -18.68 2.14 -0.36
C ALA A 58 -18.53 0.63 -0.17
N ILE A 59 -17.33 0.07 -0.37
CA ILE A 59 -17.06 -1.38 -0.33
C ILE A 59 -16.69 -1.83 1.09
N GLY A 60 -15.98 -0.99 1.84
CA GLY A 60 -15.60 -1.22 3.23
C GLY A 60 -16.67 -0.81 4.26
N GLY A 61 -17.81 -0.27 3.79
CA GLY A 61 -18.83 0.48 4.53
C GLY A 61 -19.55 -0.22 5.69
N GLY A 62 -19.20 -1.46 6.03
CA GLY A 62 -19.70 -2.16 7.22
C GLY A 62 -18.82 -2.00 8.46
N GLY A 63 -17.94 -0.99 8.51
CA GLY A 63 -16.92 -0.85 9.57
C GLY A 63 -15.72 -1.78 9.39
N ARG A 64 -15.53 -2.34 8.19
CA ARG A 64 -14.39 -3.20 7.84
C ARG A 64 -13.20 -2.38 7.35
N CYS A 65 -13.41 -1.43 6.45
CA CYS A 65 -12.32 -0.53 6.04
C CYS A 65 -12.52 0.89 6.58
N ARG A 66 -11.42 1.62 6.67
CA ARG A 66 -11.35 3.03 7.04
C ARG A 66 -10.46 3.78 6.07
N TRP A 67 -10.94 4.90 5.58
CA TRP A 67 -10.08 5.83 4.85
C TRP A 67 -9.25 6.62 5.85
N CYS A 68 -7.93 6.64 5.69
CA CYS A 68 -7.02 7.40 6.54
C CYS A 68 -6.23 8.40 5.70
N ARG A 69 -6.31 9.66 6.12
CA ARG A 69 -5.49 10.75 5.58
C ARG A 69 -4.15 10.82 6.30
N SER A 70 -3.09 11.10 5.56
CA SER A 70 -1.75 11.29 6.12
C SER A 70 -1.17 12.63 5.69
N GLU A 71 -0.42 13.28 6.58
CA GLU A 71 0.29 14.53 6.26
C GLU A 71 1.68 14.29 5.65
N ALA A 72 2.23 13.09 5.86
CA ALA A 72 3.58 12.72 5.44
C ALA A 72 3.60 11.64 4.35
N LEU A 73 2.47 10.98 4.10
CA LEU A 73 2.29 9.90 3.13
C LEU A 73 0.98 10.11 2.38
N ASP A 74 0.67 9.25 1.42
CA ASP A 74 -0.60 9.29 0.70
C ASP A 74 -1.80 8.89 1.56
N ASP A 75 -2.97 9.43 1.21
CA ASP A 75 -4.26 8.99 1.75
C ASP A 75 -4.52 7.53 1.30
N MET A 76 -4.81 6.65 2.24
CA MET A 76 -4.95 5.22 1.97
C MET A 76 -6.13 4.60 2.71
N CYS A 77 -6.68 3.52 2.15
CA CYS A 77 -7.70 2.73 2.78
C CYS A 77 -7.07 1.60 3.58
N PHE A 78 -7.34 1.59 4.88
CA PHE A 78 -6.85 0.59 5.80
C PHE A 78 -7.97 -0.29 6.29
N GLY A 79 -7.59 -1.48 6.73
CA GLY A 79 -8.44 -2.29 7.55
C GLY A 79 -8.81 -1.61 8.87
N ALA A 80 -9.97 -1.92 9.46
CA ALA A 80 -10.42 -1.30 10.69
C ALA A 80 -9.43 -1.52 11.82
N ALA A 81 -8.92 -2.74 12.00
CA ALA A 81 -7.97 -3.06 13.06
C ALA A 81 -6.60 -2.40 12.82
N GLU A 82 -6.18 -2.30 11.56
CA GLU A 82 -4.93 -1.66 11.18
C GLU A 82 -4.99 -0.15 11.41
N ALA A 83 -6.06 0.50 10.94
CA ALA A 83 -6.29 1.92 11.12
C ALA A 83 -6.32 2.35 12.59
N TRP A 84 -6.84 1.51 13.50
CA TRP A 84 -6.82 1.76 14.94
C TRP A 84 -5.41 1.81 15.54
N ARG A 85 -4.44 1.13 14.91
CA ARG A 85 -3.05 1.03 15.38
C ARG A 85 -2.13 2.09 14.76
N LEU A 86 -2.61 2.86 13.78
CA LEU A 86 -1.80 3.89 13.14
C LEU A 86 -1.49 5.04 14.11
N PRO A 87 -0.26 5.60 14.08
CA PRO A 87 0.09 6.77 14.88
C PRO A 87 -0.82 7.96 14.54
N LYS A 88 -1.56 8.46 15.54
CA LYS A 88 -2.52 9.57 15.35
C LYS A 88 -1.86 10.89 14.98
N GLN A 89 -0.55 11.01 15.19
CA GLN A 89 0.23 12.17 14.79
C GLN A 89 0.41 12.25 13.27
N VAL A 90 0.37 11.11 12.58
CA VAL A 90 0.61 11.03 11.13
C VAL A 90 -0.69 10.74 10.39
N PHE A 91 -1.56 9.91 10.95
CA PHE A 91 -2.78 9.45 10.30
C PHE A 91 -4.05 9.92 11.00
N SER A 92 -4.99 10.46 10.23
CA SER A 92 -6.34 10.79 10.64
C SER A 92 -7.34 9.93 9.86
N CYS A 93 -8.03 9.01 10.55
CA CYS A 93 -8.91 8.03 9.93
C CYS A 93 -10.40 8.36 10.12
N ASP A 94 -11.18 8.13 9.07
CA ASP A 94 -12.64 8.25 9.11
C ASP A 94 -13.25 7.28 10.15
N GLN A 95 -14.30 7.77 10.82
CA GLN A 95 -15.10 6.98 11.76
C GLN A 95 -15.90 5.91 11.01
N PRO A 96 -16.21 4.76 11.64
CA PRO A 96 -17.03 3.77 10.96
C PRO A 96 -18.42 4.36 10.77
N ALA A 97 -19.07 4.08 9.65
CA ALA A 97 -20.29 4.78 9.20
C ALA A 97 -21.45 4.84 10.25
N GLY A 98 -21.42 4.02 11.30
CA GLY A 98 -22.39 4.05 12.41
C GLY A 98 -22.08 5.02 13.57
N ALA A 99 -20.88 5.61 13.67
CA ALA A 99 -20.52 6.49 14.79
C ALA A 99 -20.84 7.98 14.53
N ALA A 100 -21.03 8.37 13.26
CA ALA A 100 -21.28 9.76 12.87
C ALA A 100 -22.73 10.22 13.15
N HIS A 101 -23.68 9.28 13.33
CA HIS A 101 -25.09 9.59 13.63
C HIS A 101 -25.42 9.62 15.14
N ALA A 102 -24.50 9.22 16.02
CA ALA A 102 -24.72 9.18 17.47
C ALA A 102 -24.32 10.49 18.20
N ARG A 103 -23.97 11.55 17.45
CA ARG A 103 -23.55 12.86 18.00
C ARG A 103 -24.40 14.03 17.49
N ARG A 104 -25.68 13.78 17.22
CA ARG A 104 -26.67 14.84 16.97
C ARG A 104 -27.84 14.70 17.93
#